data_AF-A0A7N0TRM0-F1
#
_entry.id   AF-A0A7N0TRM0-F1
#
_cell.length_a   1.000
_cell.length_b   1.000
_cell.length_c   1.000
_cell.angle_alpha   90.00
_cell.angle_beta   90.00
_cell.angle_gamma   90.00
#
_symmetry.space_group_name_H-M   'P 1'
#
loop_
_entity.id
_entity.type
_entity.pdbx_description
1 polymer ?
#
loop_
_entity_poly.entity_id
_entity_poly.type
_entity_poly.pdbx_seq_one_letter_code
_entity_poly.pdbx_strand_id
1 'polypeptide(L)'
;MVAFSFSVLSRLRTRTQSIYIRFKHSATGRSPLNSVSKFESQRSGGGGSSVFSVAALSASSLAFLLQSNLSLCDGLPDDSGRSIRVGGKGSSSYVVKGSHKDLPREFVDELRSICQDNLSLDYEEREFHGKPQNSFHRALNIPDVVVYPRSEMEVSDIVKSCNKHKIPIVPYGGSTSIEGHTLAPNGGVCIDMSSLKKVKSLHVKDMDVVVEPGIGWMELNDYLEPYGLFFPLDPGPGASIGGMCATRCSGSLAVRYGTMRDNVINLKVVLANGDVVKTGSRARKSAAGYDLTRLMIGSEGTLGVITEITLKLQKIPQYSVVAMCNFPTVKDAADVAIATMMSGIQVSRVELLDEVQVRAVNIANGKNFPELPTLMFEFIGTEAYSREQTHIVQKIAAEHNGTDFVFAEDAAAKRELWKVRKEALWACFAMEPTFEAMITDVCVPLSQLAELIAVSKKELDASRLVCTVIAHAGDGNFHTVILFDPNQEDQRLEAEKLNNFMVQTALKMEGTCTGEHGVGTGKVKYLEQELGIENLRTMKKIKAALDPNNIMNPDLYGGTRSGNGPRLWPWPILMWSCTYVFGQHLELAW
;
A
#
# COMPACT_ATOMS: atom_id res chain seq x y z
N MET A 1 -33.48 -25.64 27.25
CA MET A 1 -33.69 -26.44 28.48
C MET A 1 -33.57 -27.91 28.12
N VAL A 2 -32.56 -28.58 28.69
CA VAL A 2 -32.33 -30.03 28.88
C VAL A 2 -30.82 -30.27 28.77
N ALA A 3 -30.32 -31.10 29.68
CA ALA A 3 -28.96 -31.16 30.23
C ALA A 3 -28.00 -32.14 29.50
N PHE A 4 -26.82 -32.30 30.15
CA PHE A 4 -25.74 -33.31 29.98
C PHE A 4 -24.60 -32.90 29.02
N SER A 5 -23.31 -33.14 29.30
CA SER A 5 -22.56 -33.61 30.47
C SER A 5 -21.05 -33.37 30.23
N PHE A 6 -20.28 -33.19 31.30
CA PHE A 6 -18.81 -33.18 31.31
C PHE A 6 -18.24 -34.59 31.54
N SER A 7 -17.18 -34.99 30.82
CA SER A 7 -16.11 -35.91 31.28
C SER A 7 -14.96 -35.96 30.24
N VAL A 8 -13.72 -35.45 30.49
CA VAL A 8 -12.55 -36.15 31.14
C VAL A 8 -11.87 -37.10 30.10
N LEU A 9 -10.56 -37.10 29.72
CA LEU A 9 -9.25 -36.90 30.37
C LEU A 9 -8.11 -36.66 29.35
N SER A 10 -7.16 -35.82 29.76
CA SER A 10 -5.68 -35.92 29.74
C SER A 10 -4.93 -37.04 28.97
N ARG A 11 -3.81 -36.66 28.32
CA ARG A 11 -2.48 -37.33 28.14
C ARG A 11 -1.72 -36.48 27.08
N LEU A 12 -0.44 -36.09 27.13
CA LEU A 12 0.76 -36.53 27.85
C LEU A 12 1.84 -35.41 27.81
N ARG A 13 2.77 -35.52 28.75
CA ARG A 13 3.93 -34.67 29.08
C ARG A 13 5.03 -34.58 28.00
N THR A 14 5.63 -33.39 27.96
CA THR A 14 7.05 -33.01 27.82
C THR A 14 8.11 -34.11 27.60
N ARG A 15 8.98 -33.89 26.60
CA ARG A 15 10.41 -34.27 26.66
C ARG A 15 11.26 -33.37 25.74
N THR A 16 11.99 -32.46 26.37
CA THR A 16 13.19 -31.80 25.84
C THR A 16 14.38 -32.76 25.99
N GLN A 17 15.15 -32.97 24.93
CA GLN A 17 16.52 -33.49 25.02
C GLN A 17 17.40 -32.78 23.99
N SER A 18 18.32 -31.96 24.51
CA SER A 18 19.45 -31.38 23.79
C SER A 18 20.43 -32.48 23.38
N ILE A 19 20.82 -32.50 22.10
CA ILE A 19 21.94 -33.32 21.62
C ILE A 19 23.11 -32.37 21.34
N TYR A 20 24.11 -32.44 22.22
CA TYR A 20 25.45 -31.93 22.00
C TYR A 20 26.19 -32.87 21.04
N ILE A 21 26.70 -32.35 19.91
CA ILE A 21 27.70 -33.05 19.10
C ILE A 21 29.06 -32.37 19.28
N ARG A 22 29.98 -33.09 19.92
CA ARG A 22 31.42 -32.85 19.93
C ARG A 22 32.03 -33.49 18.67
N PHE A 23 32.88 -32.77 17.97
CA PHE A 23 34.00 -33.37 17.22
C PHE A 23 35.29 -32.60 17.50
N LYS A 24 36.37 -33.33 17.79
CA LYS A 24 37.72 -32.84 18.05
C LYS A 24 38.74 -33.74 17.32
N HIS A 25 39.74 -33.09 16.71
CA HIS A 25 41.07 -33.57 16.25
C HIS A 25 41.15 -34.50 15.03
N SER A 26 42.18 -34.48 14.16
CA SER A 26 43.37 -33.61 13.92
C SER A 26 44.10 -34.10 12.65
N ALA A 27 44.81 -33.22 11.93
CA ALA A 27 46.11 -33.48 11.27
C ALA A 27 46.57 -32.20 10.54
N THR A 28 47.46 -31.40 11.13
CA THR A 28 48.93 -31.33 10.87
C THR A 28 49.33 -30.77 9.50
N GLY A 29 49.93 -29.58 9.51
CA GLY A 29 50.70 -29.01 8.40
C GLY A 29 51.40 -27.73 8.84
N ARG A 30 52.73 -27.81 9.00
CA ARG A 30 53.63 -26.79 9.55
C ARG A 30 53.72 -25.51 8.68
N SER A 31 53.88 -24.38 9.37
CA SER A 31 54.47 -23.08 9.00
C SER A 31 55.90 -23.22 8.40
N PRO A 32 56.62 -22.16 7.89
CA PRO A 32 56.56 -20.75 8.33
C PRO A 32 57.00 -19.60 7.35
N LEU A 33 56.91 -18.36 7.90
CA LEU A 33 57.79 -17.18 7.72
C LEU A 33 57.68 -16.23 6.50
N ASN A 34 57.34 -14.96 6.79
CA ASN A 34 58.08 -13.69 6.52
C ASN A 34 57.11 -12.52 6.77
N SER A 35 57.17 -11.74 7.87
CA SER A 35 58.14 -10.70 8.28
C SER A 35 58.08 -9.37 7.51
N VAL A 36 58.00 -8.27 8.28
CA VAL A 36 58.36 -6.85 7.96
C VAL A 36 57.25 -6.03 7.26
N SER A 37 56.87 -4.81 7.65
CA SER A 37 57.55 -3.70 8.37
C SER A 37 56.61 -2.85 9.25
N LYS A 38 57.20 -2.36 10.35
CA LYS A 38 56.82 -1.16 11.09
C LYS A 38 57.06 0.10 10.25
N PHE A 39 56.25 1.14 10.47
CA PHE A 39 56.71 2.53 10.38
C PHE A 39 56.22 3.27 11.63
N GLU A 40 57.16 3.57 12.53
CA GLU A 40 57.07 4.67 13.50
C GLU A 40 57.77 5.87 12.87
N SER A 41 57.20 7.07 12.99
CA SER A 41 57.98 8.29 13.09
C SER A 41 57.45 9.15 14.24
N GLN A 42 58.39 9.63 15.05
CA GLN A 42 58.18 10.43 16.24
C GLN A 42 58.19 11.94 15.93
N ARG A 43 57.31 12.65 16.64
CA ARG A 43 57.47 13.96 17.35
C ARG A 43 57.98 15.20 16.59
N SER A 44 57.24 16.31 16.77
CA SER A 44 57.56 17.31 17.83
C SER A 44 56.59 18.53 17.88
N GLY A 45 56.15 18.90 19.09
CA GLY A 45 55.80 20.26 19.59
C GLY A 45 54.53 20.93 19.02
N GLY A 46 53.68 21.67 19.75
CA GLY A 46 53.61 22.13 21.13
C GLY A 46 52.62 23.31 21.21
N GLY A 47 51.84 23.43 22.30
CA GLY A 47 50.88 24.52 22.58
C GLY A 47 49.48 24.29 21.99
N GLY A 48 48.35 24.49 22.67
CA GLY A 48 48.01 25.07 23.96
C GLY A 48 46.58 25.62 23.82
N SER A 49 45.69 25.36 24.80
CA SER A 49 44.32 25.93 24.97
C SER A 49 43.31 25.63 23.84
N SER A 50 42.02 25.38 24.03
CA SER A 50 41.07 25.53 25.14
C SER A 50 39.85 24.63 24.81
N VAL A 51 39.43 23.79 25.75
CA VAL A 51 38.23 22.94 25.60
C VAL A 51 37.01 23.79 25.93
N PHE A 52 36.22 24.17 24.92
CA PHE A 52 34.86 24.69 25.14
C PHE A 52 33.91 23.49 25.20
N SER A 53 33.61 23.05 26.43
CA SER A 53 32.48 22.17 26.71
C SER A 53 31.20 23.02 26.64
N VAL A 54 30.46 22.95 25.53
CA VAL A 54 29.09 23.47 25.48
C VAL A 54 28.18 22.36 26.03
N ALA A 55 27.78 22.51 27.29
CA ALA A 55 26.72 21.72 27.89
C ALA A 55 25.38 22.17 27.30
N ALA A 56 24.80 21.35 26.42
CA ALA A 56 23.41 21.52 26.00
C ALA A 56 22.50 21.10 27.17
N LEU A 57 21.90 22.09 27.83
CA LEU A 57 20.85 21.88 28.82
C LEU A 57 19.56 21.48 28.10
N SER A 58 19.29 20.18 28.03
CA SER A 58 17.97 19.65 27.69
C SER A 58 17.04 19.79 28.92
N ALA A 59 16.37 20.94 29.02
CA ALA A 59 15.27 21.10 29.96
C ALA A 59 14.08 20.25 29.47
N SER A 60 13.88 19.15 30.19
CA SER A 60 12.84 18.15 29.99
C SER A 60 11.64 18.52 30.86
N SER A 61 10.45 18.47 30.26
CA SER A 61 9.21 18.20 30.99
C SER A 61 8.16 17.63 30.04
N LEU A 62 8.40 16.42 29.54
CA LEU A 62 7.32 15.52 29.12
C LEU A 62 7.07 14.57 30.29
N ALA A 63 6.01 14.82 31.04
CA ALA A 63 5.52 13.89 32.05
C ALA A 63 4.91 12.67 31.33
N PHE A 64 5.69 11.60 31.19
CA PHE A 64 5.17 10.29 30.81
C PHE A 64 4.31 9.73 31.96
N LEU A 65 3.01 9.94 31.89
CA LEU A 65 2.06 9.04 32.55
C LEU A 65 1.94 7.79 31.68
N LEU A 66 2.61 6.71 32.10
CA LEU A 66 2.30 5.36 31.66
C LEU A 66 0.89 4.99 32.17
N GLN A 67 -0.14 5.45 31.46
CA GLN A 67 -1.43 4.78 31.47
C GLN A 67 -1.43 3.82 30.29
N SER A 68 -1.51 2.52 30.57
CA SER A 68 -1.87 1.51 29.60
C SER A 68 -3.33 1.70 29.21
N ASN A 69 -3.61 2.70 28.38
CA ASN A 69 -4.89 2.83 27.71
C ASN A 69 -4.89 1.81 26.58
N LEU A 70 -5.85 0.88 26.59
CA LEU A 70 -6.09 0.00 25.44
C LEU A 70 -6.36 0.89 24.23
N SER A 71 -5.57 0.72 23.17
CA SER A 71 -5.91 1.32 21.87
C SER A 71 -7.22 0.71 21.39
N LEU A 72 -8.14 1.54 20.89
CA LEU A 72 -9.33 1.07 20.19
C LEU A 72 -8.97 0.33 18.89
N CYS A 73 -7.76 0.55 18.36
CA CYS A 73 -7.21 -0.13 17.19
C CYS A 73 -6.61 -1.51 17.52
N ASP A 74 -6.12 -1.72 18.75
CA ASP A 74 -5.58 -3.03 19.21
C ASP A 74 -6.70 -4.08 19.44
N GLY A 75 -7.98 -3.67 19.39
CA GLY A 75 -9.16 -4.50 19.64
C GLY A 75 -9.66 -5.35 18.48
N LEU A 76 -8.90 -5.47 17.38
CA LEU A 76 -9.24 -6.33 16.24
C LEU A 76 -8.25 -7.49 16.06
N PRO A 77 -8.25 -8.51 16.94
CA PRO A 77 -7.91 -9.86 16.54
C PRO A 77 -9.13 -10.57 15.96
N ASP A 78 -8.84 -11.32 14.90
CA ASP A 78 -9.54 -12.51 14.42
C ASP A 78 -10.41 -13.17 15.53
N ASP A 79 -11.67 -13.48 15.21
CA ASP A 79 -12.62 -14.26 16.04
C ASP A 79 -13.49 -13.54 17.11
N SER A 80 -13.91 -12.29 16.86
CA SER A 80 -15.15 -11.79 17.51
C SER A 80 -16.16 -11.34 16.46
N GLY A 81 -17.27 -12.07 16.35
CA GLY A 81 -18.36 -11.88 15.38
C GLY A 81 -19.15 -10.56 15.49
N ARG A 82 -18.49 -9.43 15.74
CA ARG A 82 -19.03 -8.10 15.44
C ARG A 82 -18.75 -7.79 13.98
N SER A 83 -19.59 -8.32 13.09
CA SER A 83 -19.68 -7.79 11.74
C SER A 83 -20.08 -6.31 11.84
N ILE A 84 -19.25 -5.44 11.27
CA ILE A 84 -19.65 -4.07 10.96
C ILE A 84 -20.86 -4.22 10.02
N ARG A 85 -22.05 -3.94 10.54
CA ARG A 85 -23.29 -4.01 9.77
C ARG A 85 -23.33 -2.85 8.82
N VAL A 86 -23.00 -3.14 7.57
CA VAL A 86 -23.09 -2.23 6.44
C VAL A 86 -24.28 -2.64 5.57
N GLY A 87 -25.31 -1.79 5.48
CA GLY A 87 -26.53 -2.12 4.75
C GLY A 87 -27.62 -1.04 4.76
N GLY A 88 -27.34 0.12 4.13
CA GLY A 88 -28.42 0.99 3.64
C GLY A 88 -29.24 0.25 2.58
N LYS A 89 -30.55 0.13 2.79
CA LYS A 89 -31.47 -0.47 1.81
C LYS A 89 -31.60 0.45 0.59
N GLY A 90 -31.09 0.01 -0.57
CA GLY A 90 -31.78 0.29 -1.84
C GLY A 90 -31.19 1.30 -2.82
N SER A 91 -29.98 1.85 -2.66
CA SER A 91 -29.38 2.66 -3.75
C SER A 91 -28.63 1.76 -4.75
N SER A 92 -29.25 1.48 -5.90
CA SER A 92 -28.69 0.66 -6.99
C SER A 92 -27.85 1.45 -8.01
N SER A 93 -27.65 2.76 -7.79
CA SER A 93 -26.95 3.66 -8.72
C SER A 93 -25.43 3.46 -8.72
N TYR A 94 -24.88 3.01 -7.59
CA TYR A 94 -23.44 2.87 -7.35
C TYR A 94 -22.94 1.41 -7.41
N VAL A 95 -23.87 0.45 -7.52
CA VAL A 95 -23.54 -0.97 -7.66
C VAL A 95 -22.91 -1.20 -9.03
N VAL A 96 -21.70 -1.75 -9.06
CA VAL A 96 -21.03 -2.17 -10.29
C VAL A 96 -21.88 -3.27 -10.93
N LYS A 97 -22.48 -2.93 -12.07
CA LYS A 97 -23.33 -3.84 -12.84
C LYS A 97 -22.45 -4.76 -13.67
N GLY A 98 -22.82 -6.04 -13.73
CA GLY A 98 -22.26 -6.96 -14.69
C GLY A 98 -23.26 -8.04 -15.10
N SER A 99 -22.87 -8.86 -16.05
CA SER A 99 -23.69 -9.97 -16.55
C SER A 99 -23.32 -11.25 -15.81
N HIS A 100 -24.30 -11.87 -15.16
CA HIS A 100 -24.14 -13.19 -14.56
C HIS A 100 -24.64 -14.28 -15.51
N LYS A 101 -23.93 -15.41 -15.57
CA LYS A 101 -24.31 -16.60 -16.32
C LYS A 101 -24.07 -17.81 -15.44
N ASP A 102 -24.98 -18.77 -15.47
CA ASP A 102 -24.80 -20.03 -14.74
C ASP A 102 -23.54 -20.78 -15.20
N LEU A 103 -22.81 -21.33 -14.24
CA LEU A 103 -21.63 -22.16 -14.53
C LEU A 103 -22.05 -23.49 -15.17
N PRO A 104 -21.42 -23.89 -16.30
CA PRO A 104 -21.62 -25.22 -16.87
C PRO A 104 -21.25 -26.32 -15.87
N ARG A 105 -22.02 -27.41 -15.79
CA ARG A 105 -21.70 -28.55 -14.90
C ARG A 105 -20.33 -29.16 -15.20
N GLU A 106 -20.01 -29.33 -16.49
CA GLU A 106 -18.70 -29.82 -16.95
C GLU A 106 -17.55 -28.96 -16.39
N PHE A 107 -17.71 -27.63 -16.39
CA PHE A 107 -16.71 -26.72 -15.86
C PHE A 107 -16.50 -26.90 -14.34
N VAL A 108 -17.58 -27.03 -13.57
CA VAL A 108 -17.49 -27.26 -12.13
C VAL A 108 -16.80 -28.60 -11.83
N ASP A 109 -17.09 -29.64 -12.61
CA ASP A 109 -16.46 -30.95 -12.45
C ASP A 109 -14.96 -30.92 -12.84
N GLU A 110 -14.58 -30.17 -13.88
CA GLU A 110 -13.17 -29.89 -14.21
C GLU A 110 -12.45 -29.19 -13.05
N LEU A 111 -13.05 -28.13 -12.48
CA LEU A 111 -12.47 -27.43 -11.33
C LEU A 111 -12.32 -28.32 -10.10
N ARG A 112 -13.30 -29.20 -9.83
CA ARG A 112 -13.19 -30.19 -8.75
C ARG A 112 -12.05 -31.18 -8.98
N SER A 113 -11.82 -31.59 -10.23
CA SER A 113 -10.70 -32.47 -10.57
C SER A 113 -9.35 -31.79 -10.30
N ILE A 114 -9.22 -30.51 -10.64
CA ILE A 114 -7.99 -29.72 -10.44
C ILE A 114 -7.77 -29.38 -8.95
N CYS A 115 -8.79 -28.82 -8.30
CA CYS A 115 -8.69 -28.24 -6.96
C CYS A 115 -8.93 -29.28 -5.85
N GLN A 116 -9.60 -30.39 -6.15
CA GLN A 116 -10.08 -31.38 -5.17
C GLN A 116 -10.91 -30.67 -4.10
N ASP A 117 -10.57 -30.84 -2.83
CA ASP A 117 -11.28 -30.22 -1.70
C ASP A 117 -10.97 -28.71 -1.54
N ASN A 118 -10.10 -28.12 -2.35
CA ASN A 118 -9.73 -26.70 -2.28
C ASN A 118 -10.57 -25.82 -3.23
N LEU A 119 -11.88 -26.08 -3.28
CA LEU A 119 -12.87 -25.17 -3.84
C LEU A 119 -14.04 -24.98 -2.88
N SER A 120 -14.65 -23.81 -2.91
CA SER A 120 -15.87 -23.50 -2.17
C SER A 120 -16.98 -22.97 -3.08
N LEU A 121 -18.16 -23.57 -2.93
CA LEU A 121 -19.43 -23.08 -3.47
C LEU A 121 -20.32 -22.51 -2.36
N ASP A 122 -19.81 -22.46 -1.12
CA ASP A 122 -20.54 -21.91 0.02
C ASP A 122 -20.89 -20.44 -0.23
N TYR A 123 -22.06 -20.01 0.22
CA TYR A 123 -22.52 -18.64 -0.02
C TYR A 123 -21.70 -17.62 0.78
N GLU A 124 -21.41 -17.89 2.05
CA GLU A 124 -20.70 -16.96 2.93
C GLU A 124 -19.27 -16.76 2.44
N GLU A 125 -18.60 -17.83 2.01
CA GLU A 125 -17.25 -17.76 1.46
C GLU A 125 -17.20 -16.92 0.18
N ARG A 126 -18.16 -17.13 -0.73
CA ARG A 126 -18.26 -16.36 -1.98
C ARG A 126 -18.64 -14.91 -1.72
N GLU A 127 -19.53 -14.65 -0.77
CA GLU A 127 -19.89 -13.29 -0.37
C GLU A 127 -18.68 -12.55 0.22
N PHE A 128 -17.91 -13.19 1.10
CA PHE A 128 -16.68 -12.63 1.66
C PHE A 128 -15.64 -12.27 0.58
N HIS A 129 -15.48 -13.14 -0.42
CA HIS A 129 -14.56 -12.92 -1.55
C HIS A 129 -15.09 -11.90 -2.58
N GLY A 130 -16.41 -11.74 -2.69
CA GLY A 130 -17.04 -10.76 -3.58
C GLY A 130 -17.24 -9.37 -2.97
N LYS A 131 -17.15 -9.25 -1.64
CA LYS A 131 -17.30 -7.99 -0.90
C LYS A 131 -15.92 -7.46 -0.46
N PRO A 132 -15.48 -6.29 -0.94
CA PRO A 132 -14.26 -5.66 -0.44
C PRO A 132 -14.38 -5.37 1.05
N GLN A 133 -13.35 -5.71 1.83
CA GLN A 133 -13.39 -5.57 3.29
C GLN A 133 -13.15 -4.12 3.74
N ASN A 134 -12.35 -3.36 2.98
CA ASN A 134 -11.92 -2.01 3.31
C ASN A 134 -12.42 -0.97 2.29
N SER A 135 -13.57 -1.21 1.65
CA SER A 135 -14.08 -0.35 0.60
C SER A 135 -15.59 -0.31 0.59
N PHE A 136 -16.15 0.87 0.32
CA PHE A 136 -17.59 1.09 0.14
C PHE A 136 -18.10 0.63 -1.24
N HIS A 137 -17.22 0.34 -2.20
CA HIS A 137 -17.56 -0.22 -3.52
C HIS A 137 -18.33 -1.53 -3.40
N ARG A 138 -19.38 -1.70 -4.22
CA ARG A 138 -20.22 -2.91 -4.25
C ARG A 138 -20.47 -3.38 -5.68
N ALA A 139 -20.62 -4.68 -5.87
CA ALA A 139 -21.07 -5.28 -7.11
C ALA A 139 -22.43 -5.95 -6.94
N LEU A 140 -23.15 -6.11 -8.05
CA LEU A 140 -24.45 -6.78 -8.06
C LEU A 140 -24.31 -8.28 -7.78
N ASN A 141 -23.22 -8.86 -8.27
CA ASN A 141 -22.94 -10.28 -8.22
C ASN A 141 -21.72 -10.53 -7.32
N ILE A 142 -21.61 -11.77 -6.85
CA ILE A 142 -20.46 -12.33 -6.14
C ILE A 142 -19.82 -13.42 -7.02
N PRO A 143 -18.58 -13.87 -6.73
CA PRO A 143 -18.00 -15.01 -7.42
C PRO A 143 -18.92 -16.24 -7.38
N ASP A 144 -18.92 -17.04 -8.44
CA ASP A 144 -19.67 -18.29 -8.50
C ASP A 144 -18.98 -19.41 -7.71
N VAL A 145 -17.65 -19.34 -7.64
CA VAL A 145 -16.79 -20.30 -6.94
C VAL A 145 -15.51 -19.61 -6.45
N VAL A 146 -15.03 -20.01 -5.28
CA VAL A 146 -13.70 -19.65 -4.77
C VAL A 146 -12.81 -20.89 -4.85
N VAL A 147 -11.57 -20.73 -5.33
CA VAL A 147 -10.58 -21.81 -5.42
C VAL A 147 -9.29 -21.41 -4.73
N TYR A 148 -8.63 -22.37 -4.06
CA TYR A 148 -7.38 -22.17 -3.32
C TYR A 148 -6.27 -23.04 -3.91
N PRO A 149 -5.64 -22.62 -5.01
CA PRO A 149 -4.59 -23.39 -5.65
C PRO A 149 -3.39 -23.61 -4.71
N ARG A 150 -2.76 -24.78 -4.83
CA ARG A 150 -1.60 -25.19 -4.03
C ARG A 150 -0.28 -25.12 -4.80
N SER A 151 -0.34 -24.85 -6.10
CA SER A 151 0.85 -24.73 -6.96
C SER A 151 0.59 -23.84 -8.17
N GLU A 152 1.68 -23.36 -8.79
CA GLU A 152 1.65 -22.65 -10.08
C GLU A 152 0.98 -23.47 -11.21
N MET A 153 1.13 -24.80 -11.17
CA MET A 153 0.49 -25.68 -12.16
C MET A 153 -1.03 -25.74 -11.98
N GLU A 154 -1.53 -25.80 -10.75
CA GLU A 154 -2.97 -25.74 -10.50
C GLU A 154 -3.56 -24.40 -10.95
N VAL A 155 -2.86 -23.28 -10.72
CA VAL A 155 -3.26 -21.96 -11.25
C VAL A 155 -3.34 -22.00 -12.78
N SER A 156 -2.31 -22.55 -13.45
CA SER A 156 -2.31 -22.73 -14.91
C SER A 156 -3.51 -23.52 -15.41
N ASP A 157 -3.83 -24.64 -14.75
CA ASP A 157 -4.91 -25.53 -15.17
C ASP A 157 -6.30 -24.92 -14.92
N ILE A 158 -6.49 -24.23 -13.78
CA ILE A 158 -7.70 -23.44 -13.50
C ILE A 158 -7.92 -22.39 -14.59
N VAL A 159 -6.87 -21.63 -14.92
CA VAL A 159 -6.94 -20.56 -15.93
C VAL A 159 -7.27 -21.14 -17.32
N LYS A 160 -6.67 -22.28 -17.70
CA LYS A 160 -7.01 -22.97 -18.96
C LYS A 160 -8.47 -23.39 -19.02
N SER A 161 -9.01 -23.95 -17.94
CA SER A 161 -10.42 -24.34 -17.86
C SER A 161 -11.33 -23.11 -17.98
N CYS A 162 -11.04 -22.04 -17.24
CA CYS A 162 -11.77 -20.77 -17.34
C CYS A 162 -11.73 -20.20 -18.76
N ASN A 163 -10.58 -20.25 -19.44
CA ASN A 163 -10.43 -19.78 -20.81
C ASN A 163 -11.19 -20.64 -21.83
N LYS A 164 -11.17 -21.97 -21.67
CA LYS A 164 -11.95 -22.92 -22.49
C LYS A 164 -13.45 -22.59 -22.41
N HIS A 165 -13.95 -22.34 -21.19
CA HIS A 165 -15.37 -22.10 -20.92
C HIS A 165 -15.77 -20.62 -20.94
N LYS A 166 -14.82 -19.71 -21.17
CA LYS A 166 -14.99 -18.25 -21.18
C LYS A 166 -15.60 -17.71 -19.87
N ILE A 167 -15.15 -18.25 -18.75
CA ILE A 167 -15.56 -17.87 -17.40
C ILE A 167 -14.61 -16.80 -16.85
N PRO A 168 -15.11 -15.66 -16.34
CA PRO A 168 -14.29 -14.64 -15.71
C PRO A 168 -13.48 -15.14 -14.51
N ILE A 169 -12.34 -14.51 -14.27
CA ILE A 169 -11.41 -14.79 -13.19
C ILE A 169 -11.16 -13.49 -12.42
N VAL A 170 -11.21 -13.54 -11.09
CA VAL A 170 -10.76 -12.46 -10.21
C VAL A 170 -9.64 -13.00 -9.32
N PRO A 171 -8.37 -12.62 -9.56
CA PRO A 171 -7.27 -12.98 -8.67
C PRO A 171 -7.44 -12.29 -7.32
N TYR A 172 -7.19 -13.02 -6.23
CA TYR A 172 -7.42 -12.56 -4.87
C TYR A 172 -6.21 -12.83 -3.98
N GLY A 173 -5.99 -11.95 -3.00
CA GLY A 173 -4.85 -11.97 -2.10
C GLY A 173 -5.24 -11.53 -0.70
N GLY A 174 -4.54 -10.57 -0.12
CA GLY A 174 -4.82 -10.11 1.26
C GLY A 174 -6.16 -9.38 1.49
N SER A 175 -6.98 -9.17 0.46
CA SER A 175 -8.28 -8.46 0.54
C SER A 175 -8.24 -7.03 1.11
N THR A 176 -7.08 -6.38 1.08
CA THR A 176 -6.89 -5.05 1.67
C THR A 176 -7.13 -3.88 0.72
N SER A 177 -7.48 -4.14 -0.54
CA SER A 177 -7.65 -3.11 -1.57
C SER A 177 -8.88 -2.23 -1.33
N ILE A 178 -8.82 -0.96 -1.72
CA ILE A 178 -9.87 0.02 -1.38
C ILE A 178 -10.62 0.63 -2.59
N GLU A 179 -10.21 0.30 -3.82
CA GLU A 179 -10.87 0.79 -5.06
C GLU A 179 -11.76 -0.28 -5.74
N GLY A 180 -12.13 -1.33 -5.01
CA GLY A 180 -13.04 -2.37 -5.51
C GLY A 180 -12.42 -3.37 -6.49
N HIS A 181 -11.11 -3.64 -6.40
CA HIS A 181 -10.39 -4.55 -7.31
C HIS A 181 -10.88 -6.01 -7.27
N THR A 182 -11.42 -6.44 -6.13
CA THR A 182 -11.86 -7.83 -5.88
C THR A 182 -13.33 -8.06 -6.22
N LEU A 183 -14.03 -7.03 -6.73
CA LEU A 183 -15.42 -7.17 -7.13
C LEU A 183 -15.57 -8.15 -8.30
N ALA A 184 -16.61 -8.97 -8.26
CA ALA A 184 -16.94 -9.93 -9.30
C ALA A 184 -18.28 -9.58 -9.97
N PRO A 185 -18.40 -8.43 -10.66
CA PRO A 185 -19.67 -8.00 -11.24
C PRO A 185 -20.20 -8.98 -12.29
N ASN A 186 -19.35 -9.83 -12.87
CA ASN A 186 -19.74 -10.85 -13.84
C ASN A 186 -19.76 -12.29 -13.27
N GLY A 187 -19.69 -12.44 -11.94
CA GLY A 187 -19.49 -13.75 -11.30
C GLY A 187 -18.12 -14.34 -11.65
N GLY A 188 -18.08 -15.65 -11.88
CA GLY A 188 -16.88 -16.39 -12.29
C GLY A 188 -16.09 -16.97 -11.12
N VAL A 189 -14.79 -17.17 -11.33
CA VAL A 189 -13.88 -17.82 -10.38
C VAL A 189 -13.07 -16.77 -9.63
N CYS A 190 -13.18 -16.77 -8.30
CA CYS A 190 -12.20 -16.10 -7.46
C CYS A 190 -11.02 -17.06 -7.20
N ILE A 191 -9.81 -16.69 -7.61
CA ILE A 191 -8.60 -17.49 -7.35
C ILE A 191 -7.90 -16.88 -6.14
N ASP A 192 -8.08 -17.48 -4.97
CA ASP A 192 -7.45 -17.02 -3.74
C ASP A 192 -6.03 -17.60 -3.59
N MET A 193 -5.06 -16.70 -3.67
CA MET A 193 -3.64 -17.01 -3.58
C MET A 193 -3.13 -17.16 -2.14
N SER A 194 -4.01 -17.04 -1.14
CA SER A 194 -3.68 -17.08 0.30
C SER A 194 -3.00 -18.36 0.77
N SER A 195 -3.08 -19.46 0.02
CA SER A 195 -2.39 -20.72 0.34
C SER A 195 -0.96 -20.80 -0.20
N LEU A 196 -0.62 -19.99 -1.21
CA LEU A 196 0.71 -19.93 -1.83
C LEU A 196 1.60 -18.92 -1.07
N LYS A 197 2.12 -19.32 0.09
CA LYS A 197 2.84 -18.44 1.04
C LYS A 197 4.31 -18.76 1.26
N LYS A 198 4.91 -19.67 0.50
CA LYS A 198 6.27 -20.14 0.79
C LYS A 198 7.34 -19.12 0.38
N VAL A 199 8.35 -18.95 1.23
CA VAL A 199 9.66 -18.44 0.79
C VAL A 199 10.38 -19.54 0.04
N LYS A 200 10.58 -19.36 -1.28
CA LYS A 200 11.18 -20.36 -2.18
C LYS A 200 12.70 -20.38 -2.08
N SER A 201 13.30 -19.21 -1.95
CA SER A 201 14.75 -19.07 -1.76
C SER A 201 15.10 -17.71 -1.20
N LEU A 202 16.13 -17.66 -0.35
CA LEU A 202 16.71 -16.42 0.18
C LEU A 202 18.19 -16.35 -0.20
N HIS A 203 18.60 -15.27 -0.86
CA HIS A 203 19.98 -15.05 -1.29
C HIS A 203 20.59 -13.90 -0.48
N VAL A 204 21.05 -14.22 0.74
CA VAL A 204 21.55 -13.21 1.70
C VAL A 204 22.67 -12.34 1.12
N LYS A 205 23.59 -12.94 0.33
CA LYS A 205 24.72 -12.24 -0.29
C LYS A 205 24.30 -11.32 -1.44
N ASP A 206 23.21 -11.66 -2.13
CA ASP A 206 22.68 -10.90 -3.27
C ASP A 206 21.60 -9.90 -2.84
N MET A 207 21.13 -10.01 -1.59
CA MET A 207 20.04 -9.23 -1.00
C MET A 207 18.75 -9.32 -1.81
N ASP A 208 18.36 -10.54 -2.18
CA ASP A 208 17.07 -10.82 -2.81
C ASP A 208 16.42 -12.09 -2.26
N VAL A 209 15.11 -12.17 -2.43
CA VAL A 209 14.28 -13.31 -2.01
C VAL A 209 13.29 -13.67 -3.11
N VAL A 210 13.02 -14.97 -3.27
CA VAL A 210 11.96 -15.48 -4.14
C VAL A 210 10.84 -16.02 -3.26
N VAL A 211 9.63 -15.53 -3.46
CA VAL A 211 8.46 -15.85 -2.63
C VAL A 211 7.23 -16.16 -3.48
N GLU A 212 6.31 -16.92 -2.91
CA GLU A 212 4.96 -17.10 -3.44
C GLU A 212 4.05 -15.90 -3.09
N PRO A 213 3.01 -15.61 -3.90
CA PRO A 213 2.25 -14.35 -3.86
C PRO A 213 1.41 -14.12 -2.60
N GLY A 214 0.99 -15.18 -1.93
CA GLY A 214 0.13 -15.11 -0.76
C GLY A 214 0.82 -14.62 0.50
N ILE A 215 2.16 -14.64 0.55
CA ILE A 215 2.89 -14.28 1.77
C ILE A 215 2.62 -12.82 2.14
N GLY A 216 2.36 -12.56 3.43
CA GLY A 216 2.20 -11.20 3.94
C GLY A 216 3.54 -10.46 3.99
N TRP A 217 3.54 -9.15 3.77
CA TRP A 217 4.80 -8.38 3.84
C TRP A 217 5.41 -8.38 5.26
N MET A 218 4.57 -8.39 6.30
CA MET A 218 5.01 -8.49 7.71
C MET A 218 5.60 -9.87 7.99
N GLU A 219 4.91 -10.94 7.59
CA GLU A 219 5.39 -12.33 7.70
C GLU A 219 6.74 -12.51 7.00
N LEU A 220 6.90 -11.92 5.81
CA LEU A 220 8.16 -11.91 5.10
C LEU A 220 9.26 -11.18 5.91
N ASN A 221 8.96 -10.03 6.50
CA ASN A 221 9.93 -9.29 7.30
C ASN A 221 10.34 -10.04 8.58
N ASP A 222 9.41 -10.70 9.25
CA ASP A 222 9.70 -11.56 10.41
C ASP A 222 10.65 -12.70 10.02
N TYR A 223 10.45 -13.30 8.83
CA TYR A 223 11.36 -14.32 8.29
C TYR A 223 12.76 -13.77 7.97
N LEU A 224 12.86 -12.52 7.52
CA LEU A 224 14.12 -11.92 7.06
C LEU A 224 14.96 -11.33 8.21
N GLU A 225 14.33 -10.95 9.32
CA GLU A 225 14.97 -10.28 10.46
C GLU A 225 16.24 -10.99 10.97
N PRO A 226 16.25 -12.33 11.18
CA PRO A 226 17.45 -13.05 11.65
C PRO A 226 18.67 -12.94 10.72
N TYR A 227 18.45 -12.59 9.44
CA TYR A 227 19.51 -12.41 8.45
C TYR A 227 20.00 -10.94 8.35
N GLY A 228 19.45 -10.05 9.20
CA GLY A 228 19.73 -8.61 9.18
C GLY A 228 19.23 -7.94 7.90
N LEU A 229 18.19 -8.50 7.26
CA LEU A 229 17.59 -8.01 6.03
C LEU A 229 16.12 -7.68 6.26
N PHE A 230 15.56 -6.82 5.41
CA PHE A 230 14.12 -6.56 5.37
C PHE A 230 13.68 -6.17 3.95
N PHE A 231 12.40 -6.38 3.66
CA PHE A 231 11.68 -5.83 2.52
C PHE A 231 11.08 -4.47 2.92
N PRO A 232 11.39 -3.39 2.18
CA PRO A 232 11.21 -2.04 2.71
C PRO A 232 9.81 -1.45 2.58
N LEU A 233 8.90 -2.04 1.81
CA LEU A 233 7.56 -1.46 1.63
C LEU A 233 6.63 -1.89 2.75
N ASP A 234 5.89 -0.92 3.27
CA ASP A 234 5.12 -1.04 4.49
C ASP A 234 3.70 -0.45 4.37
N PRO A 235 2.86 -0.99 3.47
CA PRO A 235 1.45 -0.59 3.42
C PRO A 235 0.70 -1.03 4.69
N GLY A 236 -0.60 -0.75 4.73
CA GLY A 236 -1.48 -1.23 5.78
C GLY A 236 -1.32 -2.75 6.07
N PRO A 237 -1.53 -3.19 7.33
CA PRO A 237 -1.49 -4.60 7.69
C PRO A 237 -2.41 -5.47 6.82
N GLY A 238 -2.01 -6.73 6.60
CA GLY A 238 -2.81 -7.73 5.86
C GLY A 238 -2.51 -7.84 4.36
N ALA A 239 -1.78 -6.89 3.76
CA ALA A 239 -1.44 -6.94 2.35
C ALA A 239 -0.49 -8.12 2.02
N SER A 240 -0.83 -8.89 0.98
CA SER A 240 0.04 -9.94 0.43
C SER A 240 0.98 -9.38 -0.65
N ILE A 241 2.18 -9.96 -0.79
CA ILE A 241 3.18 -9.52 -1.78
C ILE A 241 2.63 -9.56 -3.21
N GLY A 242 1.81 -10.56 -3.55
CA GLY A 242 1.16 -10.66 -4.85
C GLY A 242 0.18 -9.51 -5.10
N GLY A 243 -0.63 -9.16 -4.10
CA GLY A 243 -1.53 -8.00 -4.17
C GLY A 243 -0.75 -6.69 -4.33
N MET A 244 0.33 -6.51 -3.56
CA MET A 244 1.21 -5.36 -3.68
C MET A 244 1.80 -5.21 -5.10
N CYS A 245 2.22 -6.33 -5.72
CA CYS A 245 2.67 -6.31 -7.11
C CYS A 245 1.54 -5.91 -8.07
N ALA A 246 0.36 -6.49 -7.89
CA ALA A 246 -0.79 -6.28 -8.77
C ALA A 246 -1.27 -4.83 -8.74
N THR A 247 -1.21 -4.14 -7.60
CA THR A 247 -1.67 -2.74 -7.45
C THR A 247 -0.55 -1.71 -7.57
N ARG A 248 0.71 -2.12 -7.77
CA ARG A 248 1.89 -1.23 -7.73
C ARG A 248 1.96 -0.41 -6.43
N CYS A 249 1.70 -1.09 -5.31
CA CYS A 249 1.69 -0.52 -3.97
C CYS A 249 2.98 0.26 -3.61
N SER A 250 2.85 1.27 -2.74
CA SER A 250 3.94 1.99 -2.07
C SER A 250 3.96 1.78 -0.54
N GLY A 251 3.59 2.79 0.26
CA GLY A 251 3.83 2.87 1.69
C GLY A 251 4.82 3.98 2.09
N SER A 252 4.91 4.25 3.39
CA SER A 252 5.63 5.40 3.94
C SER A 252 7.15 5.42 3.67
N LEU A 253 7.74 4.25 3.44
CA LEU A 253 9.17 4.12 3.11
C LEU A 253 9.48 4.30 1.61
N ALA A 254 8.46 4.54 0.77
CA ALA A 254 8.63 4.66 -0.68
C ALA A 254 9.50 5.85 -1.08
N VAL A 255 9.45 6.96 -0.35
CA VAL A 255 10.34 8.12 -0.55
C VAL A 255 11.83 7.74 -0.54
N ARG A 256 12.20 6.70 0.23
CA ARG A 256 13.58 6.22 0.35
C ARG A 256 13.90 5.07 -0.59
N TYR A 257 12.98 4.13 -0.76
CA TYR A 257 13.24 2.84 -1.41
C TYR A 257 12.49 2.63 -2.73
N GLY A 258 11.72 3.62 -3.19
CA GLY A 258 10.82 3.51 -4.34
C GLY A 258 9.61 2.65 -4.03
N THR A 259 8.80 2.30 -5.04
CA THR A 259 7.55 1.55 -4.85
C THR A 259 7.71 0.07 -5.19
N MET A 260 6.61 -0.68 -5.29
CA MET A 260 6.63 -2.05 -5.83
C MET A 260 7.20 -2.11 -7.24
N ARG A 261 7.10 -1.01 -7.99
CA ARG A 261 7.88 -0.84 -9.22
C ARG A 261 9.35 -1.08 -8.88
N ASP A 262 9.97 -0.27 -8.05
CA ASP A 262 11.42 -0.32 -7.85
C ASP A 262 11.92 -1.58 -7.13
N ASN A 263 11.08 -2.21 -6.31
CA ASN A 263 11.46 -3.32 -5.44
C ASN A 263 11.21 -4.73 -5.99
N VAL A 264 10.53 -4.88 -7.13
CA VAL A 264 10.41 -6.17 -7.83
C VAL A 264 11.53 -6.34 -8.86
N ILE A 265 12.19 -7.49 -8.85
CA ILE A 265 13.23 -7.87 -9.83
C ILE A 265 12.63 -8.59 -11.03
N ASN A 266 11.82 -9.61 -10.79
CA ASN A 266 11.08 -10.36 -11.82
C ASN A 266 9.89 -11.10 -11.18
N LEU A 267 9.00 -11.59 -12.05
CA LEU A 267 7.79 -12.34 -11.71
C LEU A 267 7.72 -13.64 -12.51
N LYS A 268 6.98 -14.62 -11.98
CA LYS A 268 6.27 -15.59 -12.81
C LYS A 268 4.78 -15.28 -12.80
N VAL A 269 4.18 -15.35 -13.99
CA VAL A 269 2.76 -15.02 -14.20
C VAL A 269 2.13 -16.07 -15.09
N VAL A 270 0.94 -16.53 -14.71
CA VAL A 270 0.06 -17.36 -15.55
C VAL A 270 -0.81 -16.44 -16.40
N LEU A 271 -0.61 -16.47 -17.72
CA LEU A 271 -1.40 -15.69 -18.69
C LEU A 271 -2.79 -16.31 -18.91
N ALA A 272 -3.69 -15.60 -19.59
CA ALA A 272 -5.06 -16.05 -19.84
C ALA A 272 -5.18 -17.36 -20.64
N ASN A 273 -4.16 -17.72 -21.42
CA ASN A 273 -4.08 -19.01 -22.11
C ASN A 273 -3.55 -20.15 -21.21
N GLY A 274 -3.12 -19.84 -19.99
CA GLY A 274 -2.51 -20.76 -19.03
C GLY A 274 -1.00 -20.87 -19.10
N ASP A 275 -0.32 -20.18 -20.01
CA ASP A 275 1.14 -20.23 -20.09
C ASP A 275 1.78 -19.57 -18.86
N VAL A 276 2.84 -20.21 -18.34
CA VAL A 276 3.65 -19.66 -17.25
C VAL A 276 4.81 -18.88 -17.86
N VAL A 277 4.78 -17.56 -17.69
CA VAL A 277 5.81 -16.65 -18.20
C VAL A 277 6.67 -16.14 -17.06
N LYS A 278 7.99 -16.35 -17.17
CA LYS A 278 8.98 -15.68 -16.32
C LYS A 278 9.38 -14.36 -16.98
N THR A 279 9.17 -13.23 -16.30
CA THR A 279 9.32 -11.90 -16.89
C THR A 279 10.77 -11.42 -17.00
N GLY A 280 11.70 -12.07 -16.31
CA GLY A 280 13.12 -11.70 -16.31
C GLY A 280 14.01 -12.62 -15.47
N SER A 281 15.31 -12.33 -15.46
CA SER A 281 16.28 -13.01 -14.60
C SER A 281 16.38 -12.33 -13.22
N ARG A 282 17.21 -12.88 -12.31
CA ARG A 282 17.54 -12.24 -11.02
C ARG A 282 18.54 -11.09 -11.14
N ALA A 283 19.08 -10.82 -12.33
CA ALA A 283 20.06 -9.75 -12.52
C ALA A 283 19.43 -8.38 -12.22
N ARG A 284 20.14 -7.53 -11.48
CA ARG A 284 19.67 -6.17 -11.11
C ARG A 284 19.53 -5.23 -12.31
N LYS A 285 20.23 -5.53 -13.40
CA LYS A 285 20.21 -4.77 -14.64
C LYS A 285 20.09 -5.76 -15.80
N SER A 286 19.19 -5.48 -16.72
CA SER A 286 19.03 -6.23 -17.96
C SER A 286 18.50 -5.29 -19.03
N ALA A 287 18.98 -5.44 -20.26
CA ALA A 287 18.45 -4.79 -21.45
C ALA A 287 18.01 -5.84 -22.50
N ALA A 288 17.82 -7.09 -22.07
CA ALA A 288 17.46 -8.20 -22.94
C ALA A 288 15.95 -8.20 -23.20
N GLY A 289 15.52 -7.50 -24.25
CA GLY A 289 14.13 -7.45 -24.70
C GLY A 289 13.26 -6.46 -23.92
N TYR A 290 11.94 -6.62 -24.02
CA TYR A 290 10.95 -5.76 -23.36
C TYR A 290 10.86 -6.06 -21.86
N ASP A 291 10.58 -5.04 -21.06
CA ASP A 291 10.39 -5.19 -19.61
C ASP A 291 8.96 -5.66 -19.30
N LEU A 292 8.75 -6.98 -19.38
CA LEU A 292 7.48 -7.60 -19.03
C LEU A 292 7.17 -7.50 -17.53
N THR A 293 8.19 -7.33 -16.68
CA THR A 293 7.98 -7.15 -15.23
C THR A 293 7.21 -5.86 -14.97
N ARG A 294 7.60 -4.77 -15.64
CA ARG A 294 6.91 -3.46 -15.54
C ARG A 294 5.52 -3.48 -16.14
N LEU A 295 5.28 -4.31 -17.16
CA LEU A 295 3.96 -4.49 -17.74
C LEU A 295 2.98 -5.16 -16.75
N MET A 296 3.48 -6.11 -15.97
CA MET A 296 2.66 -6.89 -15.02
C MET A 296 2.40 -6.17 -13.70
N ILE A 297 3.35 -5.35 -13.22
CA ILE A 297 3.20 -4.60 -11.97
C ILE A 297 2.22 -3.44 -12.16
N GLY A 298 1.16 -3.41 -11.35
CA GLY A 298 0.06 -2.46 -11.50
C GLY A 298 -0.98 -2.89 -12.54
N SER A 299 -0.97 -4.15 -12.98
CA SER A 299 -1.97 -4.67 -13.92
C SER A 299 -3.30 -5.04 -13.25
N GLU A 300 -3.37 -5.04 -11.91
CA GLU A 300 -4.58 -5.31 -11.13
C GLU A 300 -5.23 -6.67 -11.46
N GLY A 301 -4.41 -7.66 -11.85
CA GLY A 301 -4.86 -9.00 -12.24
C GLY A 301 -5.50 -9.06 -13.64
N THR A 302 -5.50 -7.96 -14.39
CA THR A 302 -6.12 -7.90 -15.72
C THR A 302 -5.26 -8.55 -16.81
N LEU A 303 -3.97 -8.78 -16.58
CA LEU A 303 -3.07 -9.38 -17.58
C LEU A 303 -2.61 -10.80 -17.24
N GLY A 304 -2.99 -11.33 -16.06
CA GLY A 304 -2.64 -12.67 -15.61
C GLY A 304 -2.58 -12.79 -14.09
N VAL A 305 -2.26 -14.00 -13.62
CA VAL A 305 -2.17 -14.34 -12.19
C VAL A 305 -0.69 -14.48 -11.80
N ILE A 306 -0.22 -13.65 -10.86
CA ILE A 306 1.16 -13.70 -10.37
C ILE A 306 1.34 -14.92 -9.45
N THR A 307 2.33 -15.77 -9.70
CA THR A 307 2.57 -17.04 -8.97
C THR A 307 3.91 -17.12 -8.25
N GLU A 308 4.89 -16.28 -8.62
CA GLU A 308 6.20 -16.21 -7.98
C GLU A 308 6.76 -14.78 -8.12
N ILE A 309 7.36 -14.24 -7.06
CA ILE A 309 7.92 -12.89 -7.03
C ILE A 309 9.37 -12.95 -6.56
N THR A 310 10.27 -12.32 -7.30
CA THR A 310 11.63 -12.03 -6.82
C THR A 310 11.71 -10.57 -6.35
N LEU A 311 12.01 -10.35 -5.07
CA LEU A 311 12.08 -9.03 -4.45
C LEU A 311 13.51 -8.59 -4.13
N LYS A 312 13.74 -7.27 -4.21
CA LYS A 312 14.93 -6.62 -3.64
C LYS A 312 14.78 -6.55 -2.12
N LEU A 313 15.86 -6.82 -1.39
CA LEU A 313 15.95 -6.64 0.05
C LEU A 313 16.92 -5.52 0.40
N GLN A 314 16.75 -4.98 1.60
CA GLN A 314 17.57 -3.95 2.20
C GLN A 314 18.18 -4.45 3.51
N LYS A 315 19.27 -3.82 3.96
CA LYS A 315 19.85 -4.08 5.28
C LYS A 315 19.08 -3.32 6.35
N ILE A 316 18.76 -4.00 7.45
CA ILE A 316 18.16 -3.34 8.62
C ILE A 316 19.10 -2.21 9.08
N PRO A 317 18.63 -0.95 9.16
CA PRO A 317 19.46 0.17 9.56
C PRO A 317 20.01 0.01 10.99
N GLN A 318 21.24 0.44 11.21
CA GLN A 318 21.89 0.37 12.53
C GLN A 318 21.33 1.42 13.50
N TYR A 319 20.89 2.57 12.96
CA TYR A 319 20.38 3.68 13.74
C TYR A 319 19.20 4.35 13.05
N SER A 320 18.26 4.86 13.84
CA SER A 320 17.18 5.71 13.35
C SER A 320 16.78 6.77 14.37
N VAL A 321 16.38 7.95 13.86
CA VAL A 321 15.78 9.04 14.64
C VAL A 321 14.40 9.30 14.08
N VAL A 322 13.41 9.45 14.96
CA VAL A 322 12.04 9.86 14.59
C VAL A 322 11.81 11.25 15.16
N ALA A 323 11.32 12.17 14.34
CA ALA A 323 11.00 13.52 14.77
C ALA A 323 9.54 13.86 14.47
N MET A 324 8.97 14.77 15.25
CA MET A 324 7.62 15.30 15.09
C MET A 324 7.65 16.81 15.30
N CYS A 325 6.86 17.54 14.51
CA CYS A 325 6.77 19.00 14.57
C CYS A 325 5.35 19.46 14.25
N ASN A 326 4.86 20.45 15.00
CA ASN A 326 3.52 21.02 14.83
C ASN A 326 3.59 22.32 14.03
N PHE A 327 2.52 22.62 13.30
CA PHE A 327 2.43 23.78 12.41
C PHE A 327 1.09 24.50 12.55
N PRO A 328 1.05 25.83 12.31
CA PRO A 328 -0.22 26.58 12.31
C PRO A 328 -1.17 26.17 11.19
N THR A 329 -0.63 25.81 10.02
CA THR A 329 -1.42 25.38 8.86
C THR A 329 -0.83 24.13 8.20
N VAL A 330 -1.68 23.39 7.49
CA VAL A 330 -1.25 22.24 6.69
C VAL A 330 -0.29 22.66 5.56
N LYS A 331 -0.42 23.89 5.07
CA LYS A 331 0.49 24.43 4.05
C LYS A 331 1.90 24.64 4.61
N ASP A 332 2.03 25.21 5.82
CA ASP A 332 3.35 25.37 6.48
C ASP A 332 4.04 24.01 6.64
N ALA A 333 3.30 22.99 7.08
CA ALA A 333 3.80 21.62 7.16
C ALA A 333 4.26 21.10 5.79
N ALA A 334 3.42 21.20 4.76
CA ALA A 334 3.79 20.74 3.42
C ALA A 334 5.01 21.49 2.84
N ASP A 335 5.14 22.79 3.08
CA ASP A 335 6.29 23.61 2.65
C ASP A 335 7.60 23.11 3.28
N VAL A 336 7.59 22.68 4.56
CA VAL A 336 8.76 22.07 5.23
C VAL A 336 9.14 20.73 4.60
N ALA A 337 8.15 19.89 4.28
CA ALA A 337 8.42 18.62 3.61
C ALA A 337 9.11 18.86 2.26
N ILE A 338 8.59 19.81 1.46
CA ILE A 338 9.18 20.21 0.17
C ILE A 338 10.60 20.75 0.37
N ALA A 339 10.80 21.69 1.29
CA ALA A 339 12.11 22.30 1.57
C ALA A 339 13.16 21.28 2.05
N THR A 340 12.73 20.29 2.85
CA THR A 340 13.57 19.18 3.30
C THR A 340 14.06 18.36 2.12
N MET A 341 13.15 17.97 1.22
CA MET A 341 13.50 17.21 0.02
C MET A 341 14.40 18.01 -0.94
N MET A 342 14.10 19.29 -1.15
CA MET A 342 14.89 20.19 -2.00
C MET A 342 16.31 20.44 -1.46
N SER A 343 16.51 20.28 -0.16
CA SER A 343 17.83 20.36 0.48
C SER A 343 18.70 19.12 0.22
N GLY A 344 18.18 18.10 -0.48
CA GLY A 344 18.89 16.86 -0.79
C GLY A 344 18.98 15.89 0.40
N ILE A 345 18.23 16.15 1.47
CA ILE A 345 18.19 15.31 2.66
C ILE A 345 17.49 13.99 2.31
N GLN A 346 18.17 12.87 2.56
CA GLN A 346 17.59 11.56 2.31
C GLN A 346 16.81 11.06 3.51
N VAL A 347 15.57 11.53 3.60
CA VAL A 347 14.58 11.05 4.55
C VAL A 347 14.22 9.59 4.31
N SER A 348 13.83 8.90 5.37
CA SER A 348 13.25 7.55 5.30
C SER A 348 11.74 7.61 5.24
N ARG A 349 11.14 8.53 5.98
CA ARG A 349 9.70 8.85 5.96
C ARG A 349 9.51 10.35 6.17
N VAL A 350 8.47 10.91 5.55
CA VAL A 350 7.96 12.26 5.82
C VAL A 350 6.45 12.21 5.69
N GLU A 351 5.77 12.24 6.82
CA GLU A 351 4.34 11.99 6.92
C GLU A 351 3.64 13.21 7.48
N LEU A 352 2.61 13.68 6.80
CA LEU A 352 1.77 14.80 7.24
C LEU A 352 0.45 14.27 7.78
N LEU A 353 0.01 14.78 8.92
CA LEU A 353 -1.34 14.61 9.45
C LEU A 353 -1.95 16.01 9.64
N ASP A 354 -3.21 16.22 9.23
CA ASP A 354 -3.94 17.42 9.63
C ASP A 354 -4.45 17.34 11.07
N GLU A 355 -4.99 18.45 11.56
CA GLU A 355 -5.53 18.54 12.92
C GLU A 355 -6.69 17.57 13.17
N VAL A 356 -7.49 17.26 12.14
CA VAL A 356 -8.62 16.32 12.24
C VAL A 356 -8.10 14.89 12.40
N GLN A 357 -7.04 14.52 11.65
CA GLN A 357 -6.36 13.24 11.78
C GLN A 357 -5.69 13.08 13.14
N VAL A 358 -5.07 14.15 13.68
CA VAL A 358 -4.50 14.14 15.04
C VAL A 358 -5.60 13.98 16.11
N ARG A 359 -6.75 14.64 15.94
CA ARG A 359 -7.93 14.41 16.80
C ARG A 359 -8.39 12.96 16.75
N ALA A 360 -8.48 12.36 15.56
CA ALA A 360 -8.87 10.97 15.40
C ALA A 360 -7.92 10.03 16.18
N VAL A 361 -6.61 10.26 16.08
CA VAL A 361 -5.58 9.55 16.86
C VAL A 361 -5.79 9.71 18.37
N ASN A 362 -6.03 10.94 18.84
CA ASN A 362 -6.25 11.21 20.26
C ASN A 362 -7.43 10.38 20.81
N ILE A 363 -8.55 10.35 20.08
CA ILE A 363 -9.74 9.58 20.44
C ILE A 363 -9.43 8.08 20.43
N ALA A 364 -8.84 7.56 19.36
CA ALA A 364 -8.59 6.14 19.17
C ALA A 364 -7.62 5.55 20.20
N ASN A 365 -6.59 6.33 20.57
CA ASN A 365 -5.46 5.86 21.36
C ASN A 365 -5.41 6.44 22.78
N GLY A 366 -6.42 7.22 23.19
CA GLY A 366 -6.45 7.89 24.49
C GLY A 366 -5.22 8.78 24.71
N LYS A 367 -4.79 9.49 23.66
CA LYS A 367 -3.65 10.42 23.65
C LYS A 367 -4.17 11.86 23.71
N ASN A 368 -3.29 12.81 24.02
CA ASN A 368 -3.60 14.24 24.12
C ASN A 368 -2.57 15.08 23.35
N PHE A 369 -2.29 14.71 22.10
CA PHE A 369 -1.45 15.52 21.23
C PHE A 369 -2.16 16.84 20.89
N PRO A 370 -1.44 17.96 20.69
CA PRO A 370 -2.02 19.18 20.16
C PRO A 370 -2.72 18.89 18.82
N GLU A 371 -4.00 19.25 18.70
CA GLU A 371 -4.76 19.09 17.46
C GLU A 371 -4.36 20.18 16.46
N LEU A 372 -3.16 20.04 15.91
CA LEU A 372 -2.55 20.92 14.94
C LEU A 372 -2.01 20.08 13.77
N PRO A 373 -1.92 20.66 12.56
CA PRO A 373 -1.16 20.07 11.48
C PRO A 373 0.23 19.64 11.94
N THR A 374 0.60 18.40 11.65
CA THR A 374 1.78 17.74 12.20
C THR A 374 2.58 17.10 11.08
N LEU A 375 3.89 17.31 11.06
CA LEU A 375 4.82 16.46 10.31
C LEU A 375 5.52 15.47 11.22
N MET A 376 5.74 14.27 10.68
CA MET A 376 6.58 13.24 11.26
C MET A 376 7.69 12.86 10.28
N PHE A 377 8.91 12.74 10.78
CA PHE A 377 10.10 12.38 10.00
C PHE A 377 10.74 11.11 10.52
N GLU A 378 11.34 10.33 9.63
CA GLU A 378 12.32 9.29 10.00
C GLU A 378 13.64 9.50 9.25
N PHE A 379 14.75 9.37 9.97
CA PHE A 379 16.09 9.37 9.40
C PHE A 379 16.83 8.09 9.81
N ILE A 380 17.13 7.22 8.85
CA ILE A 380 17.88 5.98 9.08
C ILE A 380 19.30 6.08 8.52
N GLY A 381 20.27 5.48 9.22
CA GLY A 381 21.66 5.47 8.79
C GLY A 381 22.64 5.19 9.91
N THR A 382 23.76 5.91 9.90
CA THR A 382 24.66 5.97 11.05
C THR A 382 24.14 6.98 12.08
N GLU A 383 24.57 6.85 13.33
CA GLU A 383 24.20 7.79 14.40
C GLU A 383 24.52 9.25 14.02
N ALA A 384 25.72 9.50 13.48
CA ALA A 384 26.15 10.83 13.05
C ALA A 384 25.24 11.39 11.95
N TYR A 385 24.94 10.57 10.92
CA TYR A 385 24.08 10.99 9.82
C TYR A 385 22.67 11.34 10.30
N SER A 386 22.01 10.43 11.02
CA SER A 386 20.62 10.64 11.45
C SER A 386 20.48 11.86 12.35
N ARG A 387 21.45 12.12 13.25
CA ARG A 387 21.44 13.32 14.08
C ARG A 387 21.67 14.60 13.29
N GLU A 388 22.63 14.61 12.38
CA GLU A 388 22.91 15.77 11.53
C GLU A 388 21.67 16.17 10.72
N GLN A 389 21.05 15.20 10.04
CA GLN A 389 19.84 15.47 9.25
C GLN A 389 18.68 15.97 10.10
N THR A 390 18.52 15.43 11.32
CA THR A 390 17.49 15.88 12.27
C THR A 390 17.67 17.36 12.63
N HIS A 391 18.90 17.81 12.91
CA HIS A 391 19.17 19.22 13.23
C HIS A 391 18.96 20.15 12.03
N ILE A 392 19.31 19.71 10.82
CA ILE A 392 19.04 20.49 9.61
C ILE A 392 17.54 20.65 9.41
N VAL A 393 16.77 19.57 9.52
CA VAL A 393 15.30 19.63 9.38
C VAL A 393 14.65 20.44 10.50
N GLN A 394 15.17 20.38 11.73
CA GLN A 394 14.71 21.23 12.82
C GLN A 394 14.88 22.72 12.48
N LYS A 395 15.99 23.10 11.84
CA LYS A 395 16.22 24.47 11.38
C LYS A 395 15.24 24.87 10.27
N ILE A 396 15.04 24.01 9.27
CA ILE A 396 14.08 24.24 8.18
C ILE A 396 12.66 24.42 8.76
N ALA A 397 12.26 23.58 9.71
CA ALA A 397 10.97 23.67 10.36
C ALA A 397 10.79 25.00 11.10
N ALA A 398 11.82 25.46 11.83
CA ALA A 398 11.79 26.75 12.52
C ALA A 398 11.66 27.95 11.56
N GLU A 399 12.19 27.85 10.33
CA GLU A 399 12.06 28.87 9.29
C GLU A 399 10.64 28.95 8.70
N HIS A 400 9.81 27.93 8.92
CA HIS A 400 8.43 27.79 8.40
C HIS A 400 7.40 27.65 9.54
N ASN A 401 7.57 28.41 10.62
CA ASN A 401 6.62 28.46 11.75
C ASN A 401 6.43 27.13 12.51
N GLY A 402 7.36 26.19 12.38
CA GLY A 402 7.35 24.93 13.13
C GLY A 402 7.51 25.16 14.63
N THR A 403 6.71 24.45 15.42
CA THR A 403 6.70 24.50 16.89
C THR A 403 6.77 23.11 17.49
N ASP A 404 7.17 23.04 18.76
CA ASP A 404 7.25 21.79 19.54
C ASP A 404 8.02 20.66 18.83
N PHE A 405 9.13 21.00 18.17
CA PHE A 405 9.97 20.01 17.50
C PHE A 405 10.56 19.04 18.52
N VAL A 406 10.09 17.80 18.50
CA VAL A 406 10.55 16.71 19.38
C VAL A 406 11.16 15.60 18.53
N PHE A 407 12.19 14.95 19.06
CA PHE A 407 12.76 13.77 18.43
C PHE A 407 13.04 12.67 19.45
N ALA A 408 12.96 11.42 18.98
CA ALA A 408 13.17 10.21 19.76
C ALA A 408 14.26 9.36 19.11
N GLU A 409 15.19 8.89 19.93
CA GLU A 409 16.26 7.97 19.54
C GLU A 409 16.06 6.58 20.14
N ASP A 410 15.44 6.50 21.33
CA ASP A 410 15.19 5.24 22.01
C ASP A 410 14.08 4.42 21.31
N ALA A 411 14.22 3.10 21.34
CA ALA A 411 13.36 2.20 20.59
C ALA A 411 11.90 2.18 21.10
N ALA A 412 11.63 2.54 22.36
CA ALA A 412 10.28 2.56 22.90
C ALA A 412 9.51 3.80 22.42
N ALA A 413 10.10 4.99 22.58
CA ALA A 413 9.48 6.24 22.13
C ALA A 413 9.29 6.27 20.61
N LYS A 414 10.25 5.77 19.82
CA LYS A 414 10.09 5.65 18.35
C LYS A 414 8.92 4.75 17.97
N ARG A 415 8.74 3.61 18.66
CA ARG A 415 7.62 2.71 18.40
C ARG A 415 6.29 3.36 18.74
N GLU A 416 6.20 4.09 19.85
CA GLU A 416 5.00 4.84 20.22
C GLU A 416 4.63 5.92 19.19
N LEU A 417 5.60 6.71 18.73
CA LEU A 417 5.36 7.72 17.69
C LEU A 417 4.89 7.07 16.39
N TRP A 418 5.54 6.00 15.93
CA TRP A 418 5.11 5.32 14.69
C TRP A 418 3.80 4.57 14.81
N LYS A 419 3.45 4.03 15.99
CA LYS A 419 2.17 3.37 16.22
C LYS A 419 1.02 4.31 15.84
N VAL A 420 1.09 5.56 16.31
CA VAL A 420 0.13 6.62 16.01
C VAL A 420 -0.09 6.82 14.51
N ARG A 421 1.00 6.92 13.72
CA ARG A 421 0.88 7.09 12.26
C ARG A 421 0.36 5.84 11.56
N LYS A 422 0.80 4.64 11.97
CA LYS A 422 0.38 3.38 11.35
C LYS A 422 -1.11 3.10 11.55
N GLU A 423 -1.67 3.55 12.67
CA GLU A 423 -3.08 3.39 13.00
C GLU A 423 -3.97 4.52 12.48
N ALA A 424 -3.40 5.55 11.83
CA ALA A 424 -4.13 6.76 11.45
C ALA A 424 -5.41 6.49 10.65
N LEU A 425 -5.39 5.56 9.69
CA LEU A 425 -6.59 5.17 8.94
C LEU A 425 -7.68 4.60 9.87
N TRP A 426 -7.31 3.66 10.74
CA TRP A 426 -8.24 3.02 11.65
C TRP A 426 -8.75 3.97 12.73
N ALA A 427 -7.92 4.93 13.14
CA ALA A 427 -8.29 5.97 14.09
C ALA A 427 -9.44 6.83 13.57
N CYS A 428 -9.59 7.01 12.26
CA CYS A 428 -10.73 7.75 11.69
C CYS A 428 -12.07 7.12 12.07
N PHE A 429 -12.18 5.79 12.05
CA PHE A 429 -13.41 5.08 12.42
C PHE A 429 -13.74 5.18 13.92
N ALA A 430 -12.79 5.56 14.77
CA ALA A 430 -13.08 5.84 16.18
C ALA A 430 -13.88 7.14 16.37
N MET A 431 -13.84 8.06 15.40
CA MET A 431 -14.66 9.28 15.43
C MET A 431 -16.13 8.98 15.17
N GLU A 432 -16.41 8.08 14.23
CA GLU A 432 -17.78 7.70 13.82
C GLU A 432 -17.89 6.17 13.60
N PRO A 433 -18.08 5.37 14.66
CA PRO A 433 -17.98 3.90 14.59
C PRO A 433 -19.01 3.19 13.72
N THR A 434 -20.09 3.86 13.33
CA THR A 434 -21.16 3.30 12.47
C THR A 434 -21.07 3.76 11.02
N PHE A 435 -20.08 4.60 10.68
CA PHE A 435 -19.96 5.20 9.36
C PHE A 435 -19.13 4.32 8.42
N GLU A 436 -19.36 4.49 7.12
CA GLU A 436 -18.44 4.03 6.08
C GLU A 436 -17.46 5.14 5.73
N ALA A 437 -16.40 4.81 4.99
CA ALA A 437 -15.40 5.76 4.54
C ALA A 437 -15.17 5.67 3.04
N MET A 438 -15.09 6.82 2.38
CA MET A 438 -14.40 6.95 1.10
C MET A 438 -12.94 7.24 1.40
N ILE A 439 -12.10 6.22 1.23
CA ILE A 439 -10.65 6.33 1.34
C ILE A 439 -10.13 6.55 -0.08
N THR A 440 -9.45 7.66 -0.30
CA THR A 440 -8.96 8.02 -1.63
C THR A 440 -7.61 8.73 -1.52
N ASP A 441 -6.91 8.77 -2.65
CA ASP A 441 -5.59 9.35 -2.81
C ASP A 441 -5.42 10.06 -4.16
N VAL A 442 -4.45 10.94 -4.22
CA VAL A 442 -3.89 11.53 -5.45
C VAL A 442 -2.41 11.75 -5.24
N CYS A 443 -1.65 11.89 -6.31
CA CYS A 443 -0.25 12.28 -6.22
C CYS A 443 0.04 13.39 -7.23
N VAL A 444 0.89 14.35 -6.86
CA VAL A 444 1.29 15.48 -7.71
C VAL A 444 2.81 15.63 -7.69
N PRO A 445 3.40 16.33 -8.68
CA PRO A 445 4.76 16.81 -8.55
C PRO A 445 4.97 17.49 -7.19
N LEU A 446 6.07 17.17 -6.51
CA LEU A 446 6.31 17.58 -5.12
C LEU A 446 6.11 19.09 -4.88
N SER A 447 6.48 19.93 -5.86
CA SER A 447 6.30 21.38 -5.80
C SER A 447 4.84 21.84 -5.70
N GLN A 448 3.88 21.01 -6.08
CA GLN A 448 2.45 21.30 -6.08
C GLN A 448 1.73 20.75 -4.83
N LEU A 449 2.40 19.95 -4.01
CA LEU A 449 1.78 19.26 -2.87
C LEU A 449 1.12 20.25 -1.89
N ALA A 450 1.84 21.30 -1.49
CA ALA A 450 1.35 22.27 -0.52
C ALA A 450 0.08 22.99 -1.00
N GLU A 451 0.05 23.39 -2.27
CA GLU A 451 -1.11 24.05 -2.88
C GLU A 451 -2.30 23.10 -3.01
N LEU A 452 -2.06 21.86 -3.48
CA LEU A 452 -3.09 20.84 -3.60
C LEU A 452 -3.79 20.58 -2.26
N ILE A 453 -3.00 20.38 -1.20
CA ILE A 453 -3.56 20.11 0.12
C ILE A 453 -4.32 21.34 0.64
N ALA A 454 -3.78 22.55 0.50
CA ALA A 454 -4.43 23.77 0.96
C ALA A 454 -5.79 23.99 0.28
N VAL A 455 -5.85 23.87 -1.05
CA VAL A 455 -7.09 24.02 -1.82
C VAL A 455 -8.09 22.91 -1.50
N SER A 456 -7.62 21.66 -1.38
CA SER A 456 -8.49 20.53 -1.03
C SER A 456 -9.05 20.68 0.38
N LYS A 457 -8.21 21.04 1.36
CA LYS A 457 -8.60 21.22 2.77
C LYS A 457 -9.68 22.27 2.92
N LYS A 458 -9.62 23.38 2.17
CA LYS A 458 -10.68 24.40 2.14
C LYS A 458 -12.04 23.82 1.75
N GLU A 459 -12.09 22.97 0.73
CA GLU A 459 -13.35 22.34 0.30
C GLU A 459 -13.80 21.24 1.28
N LEU A 460 -12.86 20.47 1.84
CA LEU A 460 -13.15 19.46 2.86
C LEU A 460 -13.75 20.11 4.13
N ASP A 461 -13.18 21.22 4.59
CA ASP A 461 -13.64 21.96 5.78
C ASP A 461 -14.97 22.69 5.56
N ALA A 462 -15.27 23.06 4.32
CA ALA A 462 -16.56 23.62 3.96
C ALA A 462 -17.66 22.55 3.89
N SER A 463 -17.30 21.28 3.85
CA SER A 463 -18.25 20.17 3.87
C SER A 463 -18.74 19.89 5.29
N ARG A 464 -19.93 19.29 5.38
CA ARG A 464 -20.51 18.81 6.63
C ARG A 464 -19.96 17.44 7.08
N LEU A 465 -19.18 16.79 6.22
CA LEU A 465 -18.63 15.45 6.47
C LEU A 465 -17.34 15.56 7.27
N VAL A 466 -17.07 14.54 8.09
CA VAL A 466 -15.78 14.42 8.76
C VAL A 466 -14.75 13.93 7.74
N CYS A 467 -13.79 14.80 7.44
CA CYS A 467 -12.73 14.55 6.47
C CYS A 467 -11.38 14.65 7.18
N THR A 468 -10.53 13.63 7.03
CA THR A 468 -9.14 13.71 7.50
C THR A 468 -8.18 13.81 6.33
N VAL A 469 -7.02 14.44 6.57
CA VAL A 469 -5.92 14.52 5.62
C VAL A 469 -4.69 13.82 6.18
N ILE A 470 -4.12 12.96 5.35
CA ILE A 470 -2.83 12.33 5.60
C ILE A 470 -2.02 12.30 4.31
N ALA A 471 -0.71 12.53 4.37
CA ALA A 471 0.12 12.55 3.17
C ALA A 471 1.46 11.87 3.39
N HIS A 472 1.92 11.11 2.39
CA HIS A 472 3.32 10.82 2.18
C HIS A 472 3.95 12.08 1.58
N ALA A 473 4.25 13.05 2.44
CA ALA A 473 4.62 14.39 2.02
C ALA A 473 6.00 14.44 1.33
N GLY A 474 6.82 13.39 1.48
CA GLY A 474 8.13 13.29 0.85
C GLY A 474 8.09 12.96 -0.65
N ASP A 475 7.00 12.38 -1.16
CA ASP A 475 6.87 11.98 -2.57
C ASP A 475 5.63 12.54 -3.28
N GLY A 476 4.85 13.39 -2.60
CA GLY A 476 3.72 14.12 -3.19
C GLY A 476 2.39 13.37 -3.14
N ASN A 477 2.32 12.24 -2.42
CA ASN A 477 1.07 11.49 -2.27
C ASN A 477 0.19 12.08 -1.15
N PHE A 478 -1.02 12.48 -1.50
CA PHE A 478 -2.01 13.07 -0.61
C PHE A 478 -3.23 12.14 -0.52
N HIS A 479 -3.66 11.82 0.69
CA HIS A 479 -4.81 10.97 0.97
C HIS A 479 -5.87 11.71 1.78
N THR A 480 -7.11 11.29 1.61
CA THR A 480 -8.23 11.72 2.43
C THR A 480 -9.11 10.54 2.81
N VAL A 481 -9.62 10.59 4.04
CA VAL A 481 -10.65 9.69 4.55
C VAL A 481 -11.90 10.52 4.80
N ILE A 482 -12.94 10.28 4.02
CA ILE A 482 -14.22 10.99 4.09
C ILE A 482 -15.26 10.06 4.71
N LEU A 483 -15.67 10.33 5.93
CA LEU A 483 -16.65 9.52 6.65
C LEU A 483 -18.07 9.93 6.28
N PHE A 484 -18.92 8.95 6.03
CA PHE A 484 -20.34 9.16 5.75
C PHE A 484 -21.23 8.06 6.35
N ASP A 485 -22.45 8.42 6.73
CA ASP A 485 -23.48 7.46 7.13
C ASP A 485 -23.95 6.67 5.89
N PRO A 486 -23.80 5.34 5.88
CA PRO A 486 -24.16 4.51 4.73
C PRO A 486 -25.67 4.45 4.45
N ASN A 487 -26.51 5.00 5.33
CA ASN A 487 -27.95 5.12 5.14
C ASN A 487 -28.35 6.47 4.52
N GLN A 488 -27.40 7.40 4.35
CA GLN A 488 -27.63 8.76 3.85
C GLN A 488 -26.94 8.98 2.50
N GLU A 489 -27.67 8.74 1.43
CA GLU A 489 -27.15 8.82 0.05
C GLU A 489 -26.59 10.22 -0.29
N ASP A 490 -27.15 11.28 0.29
CA ASP A 490 -26.67 12.66 0.14
C ASP A 490 -25.27 12.86 0.75
N GLN A 491 -24.90 12.12 1.79
CA GLN A 491 -23.54 12.15 2.35
C GLN A 491 -22.55 11.45 1.42
N ARG A 492 -22.93 10.28 0.90
CA ARG A 492 -22.12 9.52 -0.07
C ARG A 492 -21.85 10.34 -1.33
N LEU A 493 -22.87 11.03 -1.86
CA LEU A 493 -22.73 11.90 -3.05
C LEU A 493 -21.82 13.11 -2.78
N GLU A 494 -21.88 13.69 -1.58
CA GLU A 494 -20.96 14.77 -1.20
C GLU A 494 -19.52 14.26 -1.09
N ALA A 495 -19.29 13.06 -0.53
CA ALA A 495 -17.96 12.43 -0.53
C ALA A 495 -17.43 12.21 -1.96
N GLU A 496 -18.27 11.73 -2.89
CA GLU A 496 -17.89 11.57 -4.30
C GLU A 496 -17.53 12.89 -4.97
N LYS A 497 -18.27 13.97 -4.66
CA LYS A 497 -18.00 15.31 -5.17
C LYS A 497 -16.66 15.83 -4.68
N LEU A 498 -16.34 15.63 -3.39
CA LEU A 498 -15.06 16.03 -2.80
C LEU A 498 -13.88 15.25 -3.41
N ASN A 499 -14.02 13.91 -3.54
CA ASN A 499 -13.02 13.09 -4.22
C ASN A 499 -12.83 13.54 -5.68
N ASN A 500 -13.92 13.79 -6.40
CA ASN A 500 -13.84 14.30 -7.76
C ASN A 500 -13.13 15.66 -7.83
N PHE A 501 -13.44 16.59 -6.93
CA PHE A 501 -12.75 17.87 -6.86
C PHE A 501 -11.24 17.69 -6.66
N MET A 502 -10.85 16.84 -5.72
CA MET A 502 -9.44 16.56 -5.43
C MET A 502 -8.73 15.96 -6.65
N VAL A 503 -9.30 14.93 -7.28
CA VAL A 503 -8.73 14.32 -8.49
C VAL A 503 -8.60 15.33 -9.62
N GLN A 504 -9.64 16.11 -9.90
CA GLN A 504 -9.61 17.13 -10.94
C GLN A 504 -8.54 18.20 -10.68
N THR A 505 -8.33 18.56 -9.43
CA THR A 505 -7.31 19.53 -9.03
C THR A 505 -5.90 18.96 -9.20
N ALA A 506 -5.67 17.71 -8.76
CA ALA A 506 -4.40 17.02 -8.97
C ALA A 506 -4.04 16.89 -10.46
N LEU A 507 -5.00 16.48 -11.31
CA LEU A 507 -4.77 16.36 -12.76
C LEU A 507 -4.42 17.70 -13.42
N LYS A 508 -5.02 18.82 -12.97
CA LYS A 508 -4.65 20.17 -13.44
C LYS A 508 -3.23 20.59 -13.02
N MET A 509 -2.70 19.96 -11.97
CA MET A 509 -1.35 20.17 -11.45
C MET A 509 -0.35 19.13 -11.98
N GLU A 510 -0.66 18.49 -13.11
CA GLU A 510 0.16 17.43 -13.73
C GLU A 510 0.35 16.18 -12.84
N GLY A 511 -0.56 15.99 -11.88
CA GLY A 511 -0.61 14.82 -11.02
C GLY A 511 -1.36 13.64 -11.62
N THR A 512 -1.68 12.69 -10.76
CA THR A 512 -2.41 11.46 -11.05
C THR A 512 -3.64 11.31 -10.17
N CYS A 513 -4.68 10.66 -10.68
CA CYS A 513 -5.89 10.35 -9.94
C CYS A 513 -5.67 9.30 -8.84
N THR A 514 -4.55 8.60 -8.81
CA THR A 514 -4.21 7.57 -7.82
C THR A 514 -2.70 7.50 -7.64
N GLY A 515 -2.23 7.70 -6.42
CA GLY A 515 -0.80 7.61 -6.09
C GLY A 515 -0.37 6.17 -5.85
N GLU A 516 -1.18 5.39 -5.12
CA GLU A 516 -0.79 4.06 -4.67
C GLU A 516 -1.90 3.01 -4.59
N HIS A 517 -3.17 3.41 -4.52
CA HIS A 517 -4.26 2.46 -4.31
C HIS A 517 -4.60 1.64 -5.57
N GLY A 518 -4.20 2.13 -6.75
CA GLY A 518 -4.62 1.60 -8.05
C GLY A 518 -5.88 2.28 -8.57
N VAL A 519 -6.40 1.76 -9.68
CA VAL A 519 -7.56 2.34 -10.35
C VAL A 519 -8.84 1.66 -9.88
N GLY A 520 -8.83 0.33 -9.90
CA GLY A 520 -10.00 -0.47 -9.58
C GLY A 520 -11.26 -0.01 -10.34
N THR A 521 -12.41 -0.24 -9.72
CA THR A 521 -13.69 0.25 -10.22
C THR A 521 -13.93 1.71 -9.88
N GLY A 522 -13.30 2.22 -8.81
CA GLY A 522 -13.54 3.56 -8.29
C GLY A 522 -13.03 4.69 -9.18
N LYS A 523 -11.85 4.48 -9.81
CA LYS A 523 -11.12 5.54 -10.52
C LYS A 523 -11.02 5.36 -12.02
N VAL A 524 -11.56 4.27 -12.59
CA VAL A 524 -11.56 4.04 -14.05
C VAL A 524 -12.11 5.23 -14.85
N LYS A 525 -13.07 5.96 -14.28
CA LYS A 525 -13.70 7.16 -14.87
C LYS A 525 -12.73 8.33 -15.10
N TYR A 526 -11.58 8.36 -14.42
CA TYR A 526 -10.58 9.43 -14.54
C TYR A 526 -9.48 9.14 -15.57
N LEU A 527 -9.31 7.88 -15.96
CA LEU A 527 -8.17 7.47 -16.77
C LEU A 527 -8.12 8.12 -18.16
N GLU A 528 -9.26 8.41 -18.78
CA GLU A 528 -9.25 9.07 -20.10
C GLU A 528 -8.74 10.51 -20.00
N GLN A 529 -9.11 11.21 -18.93
CA GLN A 529 -8.62 12.56 -18.69
C GLN A 529 -7.13 12.58 -18.34
N GLU A 530 -6.67 11.64 -17.51
CA GLU A 530 -5.27 11.58 -17.08
C GLU A 530 -4.34 11.12 -18.21
N LEU A 531 -4.67 10.01 -18.88
CA LEU A 531 -3.76 9.33 -19.80
C LEU A 531 -4.03 9.65 -21.27
N GLY A 532 -5.20 10.19 -21.59
CA GLY A 532 -5.67 10.39 -22.95
C GLY A 532 -6.18 9.11 -23.63
N ILE A 533 -7.07 9.30 -24.60
CA ILE A 533 -7.76 8.20 -25.28
C ILE A 533 -6.82 7.24 -26.03
N GLU A 534 -5.70 7.73 -26.58
CA GLU A 534 -4.75 6.88 -27.30
C GLU A 534 -3.98 5.93 -26.38
N ASN A 535 -3.71 6.36 -25.15
CA ASN A 535 -3.10 5.51 -24.13
C ASN A 535 -4.08 4.38 -23.74
N LEU A 536 -5.34 4.72 -23.47
CA LEU A 536 -6.37 3.72 -23.16
C LEU A 536 -6.60 2.72 -24.30
N ARG A 537 -6.61 3.19 -25.56
CA ARG A 537 -6.69 2.30 -26.73
C ARG A 537 -5.49 1.34 -26.80
N THR A 538 -4.31 1.82 -26.44
CA THR A 538 -3.10 0.98 -26.40
C THR A 538 -3.15 -0.04 -25.28
N MET A 539 -3.57 0.34 -24.08
CA MET A 539 -3.82 -0.59 -22.97
C MET A 539 -4.83 -1.68 -23.37
N LYS A 540 -5.91 -1.31 -24.06
CA LYS A 540 -6.89 -2.27 -24.59
C LYS A 540 -6.31 -3.23 -25.62
N LYS A 541 -5.41 -2.78 -26.49
CA LYS A 541 -4.71 -3.66 -27.45
C LYS A 541 -3.81 -4.67 -26.73
N ILE A 542 -3.09 -4.23 -25.70
CA ILE A 542 -2.26 -5.12 -24.87
C ILE A 542 -3.14 -6.16 -24.18
N LYS A 543 -4.22 -5.71 -23.53
CA LYS A 543 -5.20 -6.58 -22.88
C LYS A 543 -5.78 -7.61 -23.86
N ALA A 544 -6.23 -7.19 -25.03
CA ALA A 544 -6.78 -8.08 -26.05
C ALA A 544 -5.74 -9.08 -26.60
N ALA A 545 -4.47 -8.71 -26.65
CA ALA A 545 -3.39 -9.59 -27.10
C ALA A 545 -3.06 -10.67 -26.05
N LEU A 546 -3.08 -10.32 -24.77
CA LEU A 546 -2.75 -11.25 -23.67
C LEU A 546 -3.96 -12.03 -23.14
N ASP A 547 -5.17 -11.49 -23.32
CA ASP A 547 -6.44 -12.07 -22.90
C ASP A 547 -7.54 -11.83 -23.96
N PRO A 548 -7.51 -12.59 -25.07
CA PRO A 548 -8.45 -12.41 -26.18
C PRO A 548 -9.89 -12.76 -25.83
N ASN A 549 -10.13 -13.57 -24.78
CA ASN A 549 -11.47 -13.92 -24.31
C ASN A 549 -11.96 -12.99 -23.19
N ASN A 550 -11.16 -12.01 -22.77
CA ASN A 550 -11.47 -11.04 -21.71
C ASN A 550 -11.95 -11.71 -20.41
N ILE A 551 -11.25 -12.77 -19.98
CA ILE A 551 -11.58 -13.50 -18.74
C ILE A 551 -10.85 -12.94 -17.51
N MET A 552 -9.69 -12.31 -17.67
CA MET A 552 -8.84 -11.86 -16.55
C MET A 552 -9.32 -10.52 -15.98
N ASN A 553 -9.94 -10.55 -14.81
CA ASN A 553 -10.50 -9.41 -14.08
C ASN A 553 -11.17 -8.36 -15.02
N PRO A 554 -12.25 -8.76 -15.73
CA PRO A 554 -12.83 -7.93 -16.78
C PRO A 554 -13.39 -6.60 -16.25
N ASP A 555 -13.57 -5.66 -17.17
CA ASP A 555 -14.23 -4.36 -16.98
C ASP A 555 -13.46 -3.26 -16.21
N LEU A 556 -12.37 -3.57 -15.50
CA LEU A 556 -11.54 -2.58 -14.79
C LEU A 556 -10.96 -1.47 -15.70
N TYR A 557 -10.59 -1.78 -16.95
CA TYR A 557 -10.02 -0.81 -17.91
C TYR A 557 -10.90 -0.62 -19.16
N GLY A 558 -12.22 -0.75 -18.99
CA GLY A 558 -13.18 -0.50 -20.07
C GLY A 558 -13.17 -1.60 -21.13
N GLY A 559 -13.32 -2.84 -20.69
CA GLY A 559 -13.63 -3.99 -21.53
C GLY A 559 -14.73 -3.66 -22.54
N THR A 560 -14.61 -4.20 -23.74
CA THR A 560 -15.56 -3.97 -24.83
C THR A 560 -16.96 -4.35 -24.36
N ARG A 561 -17.84 -3.37 -24.09
CA ARG A 561 -19.28 -3.61 -24.22
C ARG A 561 -19.54 -3.94 -25.69
N SER A 562 -19.62 -5.22 -26.02
CA SER A 562 -20.17 -5.70 -27.28
C SER A 562 -21.68 -5.47 -27.26
N GLY A 563 -22.09 -4.25 -27.61
CA GLY A 563 -23.50 -3.90 -27.74
C GLY A 563 -23.66 -2.42 -28.02
N ASN A 564 -24.49 -2.09 -29.02
CA ASN A 564 -24.95 -0.74 -29.36
C ASN A 564 -25.83 -0.11 -28.26
N GLY A 565 -25.51 -0.33 -26.99
CA GLY A 565 -26.13 0.35 -25.85
C GLY A 565 -25.47 1.72 -25.63
N PRO A 566 -26.19 2.69 -25.06
CA PRO A 566 -25.66 4.03 -24.87
C PRO A 566 -24.36 3.97 -24.07
N ARG A 567 -23.35 4.66 -24.60
CA ARG A 567 -22.16 5.07 -23.87
C ARG A 567 -22.64 5.64 -22.53
N LEU A 568 -22.36 4.99 -21.41
CA LEU A 568 -22.55 5.60 -20.09
C LEU A 568 -21.46 6.67 -19.91
N TRP A 569 -21.66 7.79 -20.60
CA TRP A 569 -20.98 9.04 -20.38
C TRP A 569 -22.07 10.12 -20.41
N PRO A 570 -22.82 10.34 -19.32
CA PRO A 570 -23.67 11.51 -19.24
C PRO A 570 -22.80 12.70 -18.83
N TRP A 571 -22.19 13.37 -19.82
CA TRP A 571 -21.83 14.78 -19.66
C TRP A 571 -23.04 15.60 -20.10
N PRO A 572 -23.65 16.43 -19.23
CA PRO A 572 -24.52 17.49 -19.71
C PRO A 572 -23.64 18.53 -20.40
N ILE A 573 -23.75 18.58 -21.74
CA ILE A 573 -23.28 19.70 -22.55
C ILE A 573 -24.07 20.93 -22.11
N LEU A 574 -23.50 21.74 -21.23
CA LEU A 574 -23.86 23.15 -21.11
C LEU A 574 -22.92 23.92 -22.03
N MET A 575 -23.41 24.18 -23.25
CA MET A 575 -22.85 25.19 -24.13
C MET A 575 -22.73 26.49 -23.35
N TRP A 576 -21.50 26.96 -23.13
CA TRP A 576 -21.26 28.38 -22.97
C TRP A 576 -20.88 28.94 -24.33
N SER A 577 -21.89 29.53 -24.98
CA SER A 577 -21.72 30.51 -26.03
C SER A 577 -21.04 31.75 -25.44
N CYS A 578 -19.74 31.89 -25.66
CA CYS A 578 -19.05 33.17 -25.52
C CYS A 578 -18.67 33.67 -26.91
N THR A 579 -19.60 34.44 -27.48
CA THR A 579 -19.31 35.42 -28.51
C THR A 579 -18.47 36.52 -27.86
N TYR A 580 -17.19 36.65 -28.22
CA TYR A 580 -16.52 37.94 -28.18
C TYR A 580 -15.53 38.06 -29.34
N VAL A 581 -15.67 39.20 -30.02
CA VAL A 581 -15.02 39.66 -31.24
C VAL A 581 -13.79 40.50 -30.88
N PHE A 582 -12.88 40.63 -31.85
CA PHE A 582 -11.60 41.38 -31.91
C PHE A 582 -10.37 40.56 -31.50
N GLY A 583 -9.28 40.50 -32.27
CA GLY A 583 -8.90 41.21 -33.49
C GLY A 583 -7.46 40.82 -33.86
N GLN A 584 -7.12 40.99 -35.13
CA GLN A 584 -5.85 40.67 -35.78
C GLN A 584 -4.59 41.15 -35.03
N HIS A 585 -3.53 40.33 -34.96
CA HIS A 585 -2.25 40.51 -35.68
C HIS A 585 -1.07 39.70 -35.10
N LEU A 586 -0.15 39.33 -36.02
CA LEU A 586 1.29 38.96 -35.91
C LEU A 586 1.60 37.52 -35.45
N GLU A 587 2.01 36.60 -36.34
CA GLU A 587 3.32 36.41 -37.02
C GLU A 587 4.46 35.87 -36.15
N LEU A 588 4.78 34.59 -36.41
CA LEU A 588 6.10 33.97 -36.72
C LEU A 588 7.34 34.16 -35.81
N ALA A 589 7.98 32.99 -35.59
CA ALA A 589 9.40 32.69 -35.31
C ALA A 589 9.87 32.96 -33.86
N TRP A 590 10.54 32.06 -33.12
CA TRP A 590 11.46 30.94 -33.43
C TRP A 590 11.24 29.74 -32.51
#